data_AF-A0A2W5ZUI6-F1
#
_entry.id   AF-A0A2W5ZUI6-F1
#
_cell.length_a   1.000
_cell.length_b   1.000
_cell.length_c   1.000
_cell.angle_alpha   90.00
_cell.angle_beta   90.00
_cell.angle_gamma   90.00
#
_symmetry.space_group_name_H-M   'P 1'
#
loop_
_entity.id
_entity.type
_entity.pdbx_description
1 polymer ?
#
loop_
_entity_poly.entity_id
_entity_poly.type
_entity_poly.pdbx_seq_one_letter_code
_entity_poly.pdbx_strand_id
1 'polypeptide(L)'
;MRTQISSPWTNGKIEAFWGVLQQEVLDRQRFTSFIEAEVALARFVEYYNYHRLSGTLDWLTPAERYNGTRFTDRGFENIPALAHLQGWLKEVMDAA
;
A
#
# COMPACT_ATOMS: atom_id res chain seq x y z
N MET A 1 18.25 12.11 -6.77
CA MET A 1 17.42 13.33 -6.76
C MET A 1 17.43 13.86 -5.33
N ARG A 2 17.94 15.07 -5.06
CA ARG A 2 17.88 15.71 -3.74
C ARG A 2 16.71 16.70 -3.73
N THR A 3 15.93 16.72 -2.65
CA THR A 3 14.95 17.78 -2.40
C THR A 3 15.68 19.12 -2.26
N GLN A 4 15.13 20.19 -2.83
CA GLN A 4 15.69 21.53 -2.63
C GLN A 4 15.48 21.97 -1.19
N ILE A 5 16.46 22.68 -0.63
CA ILE A 5 16.36 23.26 0.71
C ILE A 5 15.18 24.25 0.73
N SER A 6 14.38 24.20 1.79
CA SER A 6 13.21 25.07 2.00
C SER A 6 12.16 25.01 0.89
N SER A 7 12.03 23.86 0.22
CA SER A 7 11.10 23.67 -0.91
C SER A 7 10.11 22.54 -0.63
N PRO A 8 9.12 22.74 0.27
CA PRO A 8 8.18 21.69 0.70
C PRO A 8 7.37 21.09 -0.46
N TRP A 9 7.10 21.85 -1.52
CA TRP A 9 6.39 21.36 -2.71
C TRP A 9 7.14 20.22 -3.44
N THR A 10 8.44 20.05 -3.22
CA THR A 10 9.21 18.92 -3.78
C THR A 10 9.01 17.61 -3.02
N ASN A 11 8.37 17.67 -1.84
CA ASN A 11 8.20 16.55 -0.92
C ASN A 11 6.85 15.83 -1.06
N GLY A 12 5.98 16.27 -1.97
CA GLY A 12 4.60 15.75 -2.08
C GLY A 12 4.48 14.24 -2.26
N LYS A 13 5.46 13.58 -2.91
CA LYS A 13 5.46 12.12 -3.07
C LYS A 13 5.59 11.37 -1.74
N ILE A 14 6.49 11.80 -0.87
CA ILE A 14 6.70 11.15 0.42
C ILE A 14 5.62 11.57 1.43
N GLU A 15 5.09 12.79 1.32
CA GLU A 15 3.94 13.23 2.11
C GLU A 15 2.69 12.39 1.80
N ALA A 16 2.43 12.10 0.53
CA ALA A 16 1.36 11.19 0.14
C ALA A 16 1.56 9.78 0.73
N PHE A 17 2.77 9.25 0.68
CA PHE A 17 3.11 7.96 1.30
C PHE A 17 2.82 7.96 2.80
N TRP A 18 3.31 8.97 3.54
CA TRP A 18 3.10 9.07 4.99
C TRP A 18 1.62 9.25 5.34
N GLY A 19 0.86 10.02 4.57
CA GLY A 19 -0.57 10.19 4.77
C GLY A 19 -1.33 8.87 4.66
N VAL A 20 -0.99 8.03 3.68
CA VAL A 20 -1.61 6.71 3.52
C VAL A 20 -1.18 5.76 4.64
N LEU A 21 0.11 5.72 5.01
CA LEU A 21 0.59 4.91 6.13
C LEU A 21 -0.15 5.25 7.44
N GLN A 22 -0.33 6.55 7.71
CA GLN A 22 -1.05 7.01 8.89
C GLN A 22 -2.48 6.46 8.90
N GLN A 23 -3.23 6.68 7.82
CA GLN A 23 -4.66 6.34 7.73
C GLN A 23 -4.95 4.84 7.70
N GLU A 24 -4.07 4.06 7.05
CA GLU A 24 -4.32 2.64 6.80
C GLU A 24 -3.65 1.73 7.84
N VAL A 25 -2.62 2.19 8.54
CA VAL A 25 -1.87 1.38 9.51
C VAL A 25 -1.88 2.01 10.90
N LEU A 26 -1.32 3.21 11.05
CA LEU A 26 -1.05 3.79 12.37
C LEU A 26 -2.33 4.21 13.13
N ASP A 27 -3.35 4.67 12.40
CA ASP A 27 -4.66 5.02 12.98
C ASP A 27 -5.54 3.79 13.27
N ARG A 28 -5.20 2.63 12.68
CA ARG A 28 -6.02 1.41 12.76
C ARG A 28 -5.47 0.34 13.70
N GLN A 29 -4.20 0.43 14.08
CA GLN A 29 -3.53 -0.57 14.91
C GLN A 29 -2.84 0.09 16.11
N ARG A 30 -2.92 -0.58 17.27
CA ARG A 30 -2.10 -0.26 18.43
C ARG A 30 -0.96 -1.26 18.50
N PHE A 31 0.27 -0.75 18.51
CA PHE A 31 1.46 -1.57 18.65
C PHE A 31 1.87 -1.71 20.11
N THR A 32 2.23 -2.92 20.50
CA THR A 32 2.71 -3.24 21.86
C THR A 32 4.23 -3.27 21.95
N SER A 33 4.91 -3.31 20.81
CA SER A 33 6.37 -3.29 20.71
C SER A 33 6.85 -2.63 19.41
N PHE A 34 8.12 -2.22 19.39
CA PHE A 34 8.73 -1.67 18.18
C PHE A 34 8.82 -2.70 17.05
N ILE A 35 9.12 -3.97 17.40
CA ILE A 35 9.19 -5.08 16.43
C ILE A 35 7.85 -5.24 15.69
N GLU A 36 6.73 -5.15 16.41
CA GLU A 36 5.40 -5.23 15.79
C GLU A 36 5.16 -4.10 14.79
N ALA A 37 5.58 -2.87 15.14
CA ALA A 37 5.50 -1.71 14.26
C ALA A 37 6.40 -1.86 13.03
N GLU A 38 7.61 -2.40 13.17
CA GLU A 38 8.51 -2.69 12.06
C GLU A 38 7.92 -3.70 11.09
N VAL A 39 7.32 -4.78 11.61
CA VAL A 39 6.65 -5.79 10.77
C VAL A 39 5.47 -5.18 10.02
N ALA A 40 4.65 -4.36 10.68
CA ALA A 40 3.53 -3.68 10.02
C ALA A 40 4.00 -2.69 8.95
N LEU A 41 5.07 -1.94 9.21
CA LEU A 41 5.67 -1.04 8.23
C LEU A 41 6.23 -1.80 7.03
N ALA A 42 6.94 -2.90 7.25
CA ALA A 42 7.48 -3.73 6.17
C ALA A 42 6.36 -4.26 5.24
N ARG A 43 5.28 -4.80 5.84
CA ARG A 43 4.09 -5.25 5.10
C ARG A 43 3.44 -4.11 4.33
N PHE A 44 3.33 -2.93 4.94
CA PHE A 44 2.75 -1.77 4.28
C PHE A 44 3.60 -1.28 3.11
N VAL A 45 4.94 -1.26 3.24
CA VAL A 45 5.85 -0.86 2.16
C VAL A 45 5.73 -1.81 0.97
N GLU A 46 5.61 -3.11 1.22
CA GLU A 46 5.37 -4.11 0.18
C GLU A 46 4.02 -3.88 -0.52
N TYR A 47 2.94 -3.76 0.27
CA TYR A 47 1.60 -3.40 -0.22
C TYR A 47 1.61 -2.13 -1.07
N TYR A 48 2.13 -1.03 -0.53
CA TYR A 48 2.11 0.27 -1.19
C TYR A 48 2.84 0.25 -2.53
N ASN A 49 3.98 -0.44 -2.62
CA ASN A 49 4.79 -0.45 -3.82
C ASN A 49 4.26 -1.42 -4.90
N TYR A 50 3.81 -2.61 -4.52
CA TYR A 50 3.53 -3.70 -5.47
C TYR A 50 2.06 -4.05 -5.66
N HIS A 51 1.19 -3.60 -4.75
CA HIS A 51 -0.20 -4.06 -4.68
C HIS A 51 -1.20 -2.89 -4.70
N ARG A 52 -0.78 -1.69 -4.28
CA ARG A 52 -1.64 -0.51 -4.24
C ARG A 52 -1.76 0.16 -5.60
N LEU A 53 -2.92 0.03 -6.24
CA LEU A 53 -3.25 0.81 -7.43
C LEU A 53 -3.49 2.28 -7.06
N SER A 54 -2.89 3.20 -7.81
CA SER A 54 -3.04 4.63 -7.58
C SER A 54 -3.78 5.30 -8.73
N GLY A 55 -4.88 6.00 -8.45
CA GLY A 55 -5.60 6.79 -9.45
C GLY A 55 -4.76 7.91 -10.06
N THR A 56 -3.77 8.44 -9.33
CA THR A 56 -2.81 9.43 -9.86
C THR A 56 -1.74 8.82 -10.78
N LEU A 57 -1.64 7.50 -10.83
CA LEU A 57 -0.72 6.74 -11.67
C LEU A 57 -1.48 5.93 -12.73
N ASP A 58 -2.68 6.38 -13.14
CA ASP A 58 -3.51 5.70 -14.13
C ASP A 58 -3.86 4.25 -13.74
N TRP A 59 -4.13 4.03 -12.45
CA TRP A 59 -4.39 2.71 -11.87
C TRP A 59 -3.21 1.74 -11.94
N LEU A 60 -1.98 2.25 -12.05
CA LEU A 60 -0.76 1.47 -11.86
C LEU A 60 -0.30 1.49 -10.41
N THR A 61 0.44 0.46 -10.02
CA THR A 61 1.23 0.46 -8.79
C THR A 61 2.48 1.34 -8.93
N PRO A 62 3.05 1.83 -7.82
CA PRO A 62 4.34 2.52 -7.85
C PRO A 62 5.44 1.68 -8.52
N ALA A 63 5.51 0.37 -8.26
CA ALA A 63 6.49 -0.50 -8.89
C ALA A 63 6.29 -0.54 -10.42
N GLU A 64 5.07 -0.81 -10.91
CA GLU A 64 4.76 -0.76 -12.34
C GLU A 64 5.21 0.54 -12.99
N ARG A 65 4.97 1.68 -12.33
CA ARG A 65 5.30 3.00 -12.85
C ARG A 65 6.81 3.27 -12.92
N TYR A 66 7.56 2.89 -11.88
CA TYR A 66 8.94 3.35 -11.69
C TYR A 66 10.01 2.31 -11.98
N ASN A 67 9.70 1.02 -11.90
CA ASN A 67 10.67 -0.05 -12.17
C ASN A 67 10.13 -1.13 -13.12
N GLY A 68 8.86 -1.06 -13.53
CA GLY A 68 8.26 -1.96 -14.51
C GLY A 68 7.90 -3.35 -13.97
N THR A 69 7.96 -3.57 -12.65
CA THR A 69 7.41 -4.78 -12.04
C THR A 69 5.91 -4.84 -12.30
N ARG A 70 5.44 -5.89 -12.97
CA ARG A 70 4.03 -6.05 -13.35
C ARG A 70 3.16 -6.32 -12.12
N PHE A 71 1.96 -5.73 -12.06
CA PHE A 71 0.95 -6.12 -11.08
C PHE A 71 0.43 -7.54 -11.36
N THR A 72 0.40 -8.37 -10.33
CA THR A 72 0.05 -9.80 -10.44
C THR A 72 -1.09 -10.24 -9.53
N ASP A 73 -1.64 -9.34 -8.72
CA ASP A 73 -2.60 -9.73 -7.70
C ASP A 73 -3.86 -10.32 -8.31
N ARG A 74 -4.40 -11.33 -7.61
CA ARG A 74 -5.73 -11.88 -7.89
C ARG A 74 -6.56 -11.83 -6.63
N GLY A 75 -7.78 -11.31 -6.75
CA GLY A 75 -8.67 -11.16 -5.60
C GLY A 75 -8.16 -10.15 -4.57
N PHE A 76 -8.30 -10.47 -3.27
CA PHE A 76 -8.05 -9.53 -2.17
C PHE A 76 -6.89 -9.93 -1.25
N GLU A 77 -6.12 -10.96 -1.63
CA GLU A 77 -5.05 -11.55 -0.82
C GLU A 77 -4.00 -10.53 -0.38
N ASN A 78 -3.61 -9.65 -1.29
CA ASN A 78 -2.58 -8.63 -1.06
C ASN A 78 -3.15 -7.26 -0.71
N ILE A 79 -4.46 -7.16 -0.46
CA ILE A 79 -5.12 -5.92 -0.04
C ILE A 79 -5.45 -6.04 1.45
N PRO A 80 -4.63 -5.47 2.38
CA PRO A 80 -4.78 -5.72 3.81
C PRO A 80 -6.18 -5.41 4.35
N ALA A 81 -6.82 -4.36 3.84
CA ALA A 81 -8.16 -3.97 4.25
C ALA A 81 -9.25 -4.97 3.83
N LEU A 82 -9.02 -5.76 2.78
CA LEU A 82 -9.99 -6.69 2.20
C LEU A 82 -9.62 -8.16 2.40
N ALA A 83 -8.44 -8.46 2.97
CA ALA A 83 -7.97 -9.83 3.18
C ALA A 83 -8.98 -10.71 3.94
N HIS A 84 -9.73 -10.11 4.88
CA HIS A 84 -10.78 -10.81 5.64
C HIS A 84 -11.98 -11.25 4.78
N LEU A 85 -12.15 -10.69 3.58
CA LEU A 85 -13.21 -11.04 2.63
C LEU A 85 -12.78 -12.08 1.60
N GLN A 86 -11.55 -12.60 1.67
CA GLN A 86 -11.06 -13.59 0.70
C GLN A 86 -11.93 -14.86 0.66
N GLY A 87 -12.46 -15.30 1.80
CA GLY A 87 -13.39 -16.43 1.87
C GLY A 87 -14.69 -16.16 1.13
N TRP A 88 -15.29 -15.00 1.37
CA TRP A 88 -16.49 -14.55 0.64
C TRP A 88 -16.25 -14.44 -0.86
N LEU A 89 -15.12 -13.87 -1.28
CA LEU A 89 -14.76 -13.77 -2.69
C LEU A 89 -14.69 -15.16 -3.35
N LYS A 90 -14.11 -16.14 -2.67
CA LYS A 90 -14.04 -17.52 -3.16
C LYS A 90 -15.44 -18.11 -3.36
N GLU A 91 -16.34 -17.95 -2.39
CA GLU A 91 -17.72 -18.44 -2.50
C GLU A 91 -18.45 -17.85 -3.71
N VAL A 92 -18.31 -16.56 -3.95
CA VAL A 92 -18.92 -15.87 -5.10
C VAL A 92 -18.33 -16.36 -6.43
N MET A 93 -17.02 -16.55 -6.49
CA MET A 93 -16.34 -17.02 -7.70
C MET A 93 -16.64 -18.49 -8.03
N ASP A 94 -16.79 -19.34 -7.02
CA ASP A 94 -17.11 -20.77 -7.21
C ASP A 94 -18.59 -21.00 -7.58
N ALA A 95 -19.46 -20.01 -7.33
CA ALA A 95 -20.89 -20.06 -7.66
C ALA A 95 -21.23 -19.55 -9.08
N ALA A 96 -20.24 -19.04 -9.82
CA ALA A 96 -20.37 -18.48 -11.17
C ALA A 96 -19.88 -19.47 -12.24
#